data_AF-A0A962HVA9-F1
#
_entry.id   AF-A0A962HVA9-F1
#
_cell.length_a   1.000
_cell.length_b   1.000
_cell.length_c   1.000
_cell.angle_alpha   90.00
_cell.angle_beta   90.00
_cell.angle_gamma   90.00
#
_symmetry.space_group_name_H-M   'P 1'
#
loop_
_entity.id
_entity.type
_entity.pdbx_description
1 polymer ?
#
loop_
_entity_poly.entity_id
_entity_poly.type
_entity_poly.pdbx_seq_one_letter_code
_entity_poly.pdbx_strand_id
1 'polypeptide(L)' 'FVTRDAREVERKKVGRRKARRGPQYSKR' A
#
# COMPACT_ATOMS: atom_id res chain seq x y z
N PHE A 1 21.35 2.35 -21.81
CA PHE A 1 20.15 3.13 -21.48
C PHE A 1 19.42 2.43 -20.33
N VAL A 2 19.28 3.08 -19.17
CA VAL A 2 18.48 2.54 -18.05
C VAL A 2 17.10 3.14 -18.17
N THR A 3 16.10 2.32 -18.46
CA THR A 3 14.70 2.75 -18.48
C THR A 3 14.30 3.22 -17.09
N ARG A 4 13.70 4.42 -16.98
CA ARG A 4 13.14 4.89 -15.72
C ARG A 4 12.08 3.90 -15.28
N ASP A 5 12.29 3.24 -14.15
CA ASP A 5 11.38 2.24 -13.64
C ASP A 5 10.02 2.90 -13.38
N ALA A 6 8.96 2.45 -14.07
CA ALA A 6 7.64 3.06 -14.01
C ALA A 6 6.89 2.79 -12.70
N ARG A 7 7.55 2.13 -11.74
CA ARG A 7 6.98 1.77 -10.45
C ARG A 7 6.85 3.01 -9.57
N GLU A 8 5.65 3.57 -9.54
CA GLU A 8 5.30 4.58 -8.54
C GLU A 8 5.11 3.92 -7.16
N VAL A 9 5.61 4.60 -6.12
CA VAL A 9 5.44 4.14 -4.74
C VAL A 9 3.99 4.35 -4.31
N GLU A 10 3.29 3.25 -4.08
CA GLU A 10 1.95 3.31 -3.48
C GLU A 10 2.00 3.87 -2.06
N ARG A 11 1.39 5.04 -1.87
CA ARG A 11 1.30 5.71 -0.58
C ARG A 11 0.19 5.09 0.28
N LYS A 12 0.42 5.08 1.60
CA LYS A 12 -0.58 4.70 2.61
C LYS A 12 -1.78 5.65 2.56
N LYS A 13 -2.99 5.09 2.54
CA LYS A 13 -4.25 5.84 2.73
C LYS A 13 -4.50 6.13 4.21
N VAL A 14 -5.20 7.23 4.49
CA VAL A 14 -5.57 7.63 5.87
C VAL A 14 -6.32 6.50 6.58
N GLY A 15 -6.01 6.28 7.86
CA GLY A 15 -6.61 5.21 8.66
C GLY A 15 -6.04 3.80 8.43
N ARG A 16 -5.13 3.57 7.47
CA ARG A 16 -4.48 2.25 7.27
C ARG A 16 -3.09 2.17 7.90
N ARG A 17 -2.67 1.01 8.41
CA ARG A 17 -1.30 0.83 8.96
C ARG A 17 -0.25 0.64 7.87
N LYS A 18 -0.61 0.06 6.73
CA LYS A 18 0.26 -0.19 5.56
C LYS A 18 -0.49 0.17 4.28
N ALA A 19 0.23 0.42 3.18
CA ALA A 19 -0.38 0.76 1.89
C ALA A 19 -1.34 -0.33 1.38
N ARG A 20 -0.94 -1.61 1.52
CA ARG A 20 -1.66 -2.75 0.93
C ARG A 20 -2.35 -3.70 1.93
N ARG A 21 -2.19 -3.50 3.25
CA ARG A 21 -2.77 -4.40 4.27
C ARG A 21 -4.11 -3.87 4.78
N GLY A 22 -5.15 -4.70 4.71
CA GLY A 22 -6.45 -4.44 5.31
C GLY A 22 -6.47 -4.62 6.84
N PRO A 23 -7.45 -4.03 7.55
CA PRO A 23 -7.69 -4.32 8.95
C PRO A 23 -8.13 -5.78 9.12
N GLN A 24 -7.65 -6.44 10.18
CA GLN A 24 -8.16 -7.74 10.60
C GLN A 24 -9.37 -7.49 11.51
N TYR A 25 -10.54 -7.98 11.12
CA TYR A 25 -11.74 -7.89 11.94
C TYR A 25 -11.81 -9.11 12.87
N SER A 26 -11.93 -8.87 14.17
CA SER A 26 -11.87 -9.88 15.23
C SER A 26 -13.25 -10.43 15.66
N LYS A 27 -14.31 -10.05 14.94
CA LYS A 27 -15.67 -10.56 15.21
C LYS A 27 -16.26 -11.16 13.95
N ARG A 28 -16.60 -12.45 14.05
CA ARG A 28 -17.55 -13.15 13.19
C ARG A 28 -18.84 -13.31 13.97
#